data_AF-A0A835E2W3-F1
#
_entry.id   AF-A0A835E2W3-F1
#
_cell.length_a   1.000
_cell.length_b   1.000
_cell.length_c   1.000
_cell.angle_alpha   90.00
_cell.angle_beta   90.00
_cell.angle_gamma   90.00
#
_symmetry.space_group_name_H-M   'P 1'
#
loop_
_entity.id
_entity.type
_entity.pdbx_description
1 polymer ?
#
loop_
_entity_poly.entity_id
_entity_poly.type
_entity_poly.pdbx_seq_one_letter_code
_entity_poly.pdbx_strand_id
1 'polypeptide(L)'
;MDELFDTELFGDESQLMEITRCLEIALLCTQFDPADRPHMEDVLQMLHGQKELPIPKKPSYMDHDWICRPGAPSTLSDVSLSPR
;
A
#
# COMPACT_ATOMS: atom_id res chain seq x y z
N MET A 1 11.07 3.06 -12.27
CA MET A 1 10.41 2.32 -11.16
C MET A 1 9.36 1.41 -11.82
N ASP A 2 9.76 0.71 -12.88
CA ASP A 2 8.85 0.20 -13.93
C ASP A 2 9.01 -1.31 -14.16
N GLU A 3 9.81 -1.99 -13.35
CA GLU A 3 10.07 -3.44 -13.47
C GLU A 3 9.73 -4.15 -12.14
N LEU A 4 8.47 -4.09 -11.73
CA LEU A 4 7.95 -4.93 -10.64
C LEU A 4 6.85 -5.90 -11.10
N PHE A 5 6.35 -5.76 -12.33
CA PHE A 5 5.28 -6.60 -12.86
C PHE A 5 5.80 -7.36 -14.07
N ASP A 6 5.80 -8.70 -14.00
CA ASP A 6 6.14 -9.55 -15.14
C ASP A 6 5.10 -9.37 -16.24
N THR A 7 5.40 -8.52 -17.23
CA THR A 7 4.54 -8.25 -18.39
C THR A 7 4.17 -9.53 -19.16
N GLU A 8 5.00 -10.57 -19.09
CA GLU A 8 4.71 -11.86 -19.73
C GLU A 8 3.63 -12.69 -19.00
N LEU A 9 3.34 -12.36 -17.73
CA LEU A 9 2.33 -13.05 -16.92
C LEU A 9 0.95 -12.37 -17.00
N PHE A 10 0.91 -11.07 -17.30
CA PHE A 10 -0.31 -10.26 -17.33
C PHE A 10 -0.67 -9.93 -18.78
N GLY A 11 -1.71 -10.59 -19.29
CA GLY A 11 -1.95 -10.77 -20.73
C GLY A 11 -2.37 -9.55 -21.55
N ASP A 12 -2.52 -8.34 -20.96
CA ASP A 12 -2.82 -7.10 -21.68
C ASP A 12 -2.64 -5.83 -20.79
N GLU A 13 -2.67 -4.64 -21.41
CA GLU A 13 -2.58 -3.34 -20.72
C GLU A 13 -3.74 -3.08 -19.74
N SER A 14 -4.91 -3.70 -19.96
CA SER A 14 -6.08 -3.51 -19.10
C SER A 14 -5.91 -4.18 -17.74
N GLN A 15 -5.31 -5.38 -17.74
CA GLN A 15 -4.92 -6.09 -16.53
C GLN A 15 -3.86 -5.30 -15.75
N LEU A 16 -2.89 -4.71 -16.44
CA LEU A 16 -1.88 -3.85 -15.80
C LEU A 16 -2.54 -2.67 -15.08
N MET A 17 -3.48 -1.99 -15.73
CA MET A 17 -4.22 -0.88 -15.11
C MET A 17 -5.03 -1.31 -13.88
N GLU A 18 -5.68 -2.48 -13.92
CA GLU A 18 -6.42 -3.02 -12.78
C GLU A 18 -5.49 -3.37 -11.61
N ILE A 19 -4.33 -3.95 -11.90
CA ILE A 19 -3.31 -4.27 -10.89
C ILE A 19 -2.76 -3.00 -10.25
N THR A 20 -2.40 -1.98 -11.05
CA THR A 20 -1.93 -0.69 -10.54
C THR A 20 -2.98 -0.06 -9.63
N ARG A 21 -4.24 -0.03 -10.06
CA ARG A 21 -5.36 0.45 -9.24
C ARG A 21 -5.48 -0.33 -7.94
N CYS A 22 -5.43 -1.66 -7.99
CA CYS A 22 -5.52 -2.50 -6.79
C CYS A 22 -4.37 -2.23 -5.81
N LEU A 23 -3.16 -2.00 -6.34
CA LEU A 23 -2.00 -1.65 -5.52
C LEU A 23 -2.21 -0.29 -4.82
N GLU A 24 -2.67 0.73 -5.53
CA GLU A 24 -2.95 2.04 -4.96
C GLU A 24 -4.02 1.97 -3.85
N ILE A 25 -5.09 1.20 -4.08
CA ILE A 25 -6.13 0.94 -3.08
C ILE A 25 -5.54 0.20 -1.87
N ALA A 26 -4.69 -0.80 -2.08
CA ALA A 26 -4.06 -1.54 -0.99
C ALA A 26 -3.16 -0.63 -0.13
N LEU A 27 -2.45 0.31 -0.75
CA LEU A 27 -1.66 1.32 -0.03
C LEU A 27 -2.56 2.24 0.82
N LEU A 28 -3.72 2.66 0.29
CA LEU A 28 -4.70 3.44 1.06
C LEU A 28 -5.32 2.65 2.23
N CYS A 29 -5.63 1.38 2.04
CA CYS A 29 -6.21 0.52 3.08
C CYS A 29 -5.24 0.19 4.21
N THR A 30 -3.94 0.25 3.94
CA THR A 30 -2.87 -0.11 4.89
C THR A 30 -2.21 1.10 5.53
N GLN A 31 -2.81 2.30 5.38
CA GLN A 31 -2.36 3.52 6.00
C GLN A 31 -2.17 3.36 7.52
N PHE A 32 -1.10 3.96 8.02
CA PHE A 32 -0.68 3.87 9.42
C PHE A 32 -1.78 4.37 10.36
N ASP A 33 -2.29 5.58 10.10
CA ASP A 33 -3.44 6.11 10.83
C ASP A 33 -4.74 5.48 10.31
N PRO A 34 -5.55 4.82 11.16
CA PRO A 34 -6.85 4.29 10.78
C PRO A 34 -7.81 5.34 10.20
N ALA A 35 -7.68 6.62 10.61
CA ALA A 35 -8.52 7.70 10.11
C ALA A 35 -8.23 8.06 8.64
N ASP A 36 -7.06 7.69 8.13
CA ASP A 36 -6.67 7.91 6.73
C ASP A 36 -7.12 6.79 5.79
N ARG A 37 -7.66 5.70 6.35
CA ARG A 37 -8.11 4.54 5.55
C ARG A 37 -9.45 4.87 4.89
N PRO A 38 -9.65 4.49 3.62
CA PRO A 38 -10.92 4.71 2.93
C PRO A 38 -12.04 3.89 3.59
N HIS A 39 -13.27 4.39 3.52
CA HIS A 39 -14.43 3.59 3.90
C HIS A 39 -14.63 2.45 2.89
N MET A 40 -15.21 1.33 3.31
CA MET A 40 -15.42 0.18 2.40
C MET A 40 -16.26 0.53 1.17
N GLU A 41 -17.21 1.46 1.31
CA GLU A 41 -17.98 1.98 0.18
C GLU A 41 -17.08 2.69 -0.86
N ASP A 42 -16.13 3.51 -0.38
CA ASP A 42 -15.18 4.21 -1.25
C ASP A 42 -14.27 3.23 -1.99
N VAL A 43 -13.83 2.17 -1.30
CA VAL A 43 -13.01 1.10 -1.91
C VAL A 43 -13.75 0.45 -3.08
N LEU A 44 -15.04 0.15 -2.93
CA LEU A 44 -15.85 -0.41 -4.02
C LEU A 44 -15.99 0.56 -5.19
N GLN A 45 -16.23 1.84 -4.92
CA GLN A 45 -16.30 2.86 -5.97
C GLN A 45 -14.96 3.02 -6.69
N MET A 46 -13.83 2.97 -5.96
CA MET A 46 -12.49 3.02 -6.54
C MET A 46 -12.21 1.80 -7.42
N LEU A 47 -12.54 0.58 -6.98
CA LEU A 47 -12.38 -0.65 -7.75
C LEU A 47 -13.16 -0.60 -9.07
N HIS A 48 -14.39 -0.08 -9.04
CA HIS A 48 -15.21 0.10 -10.24
C HIS A 48 -14.80 1.31 -11.11
N GLY A 49 -13.76 2.06 -10.72
CA GLY A 49 -13.32 3.27 -11.44
C GLY A 49 -14.31 4.42 -11.37
N GLN A 50 -15.23 4.40 -10.41
CA GLN A 50 -16.27 5.43 -10.20
C GLN A 50 -15.80 6.58 -9.31
N LYS A 51 -14.69 6.38 -8.58
CA LYS A 51 -14.07 7.35 -7.69
C LYS A 51 -12.56 7.43 -7.96
N GLU A 52 -12.03 8.66 -7.96
CA GLU A 52 -10.60 8.89 -8.09
C GLU A 52 -9.82 8.39 -6.86
N LEU A 53 -8.58 7.97 -7.11
CA LEU A 53 -7.68 7.43 -6.10
C LEU A 53 -6.85 8.56 -5.49
N PRO A 54 -7.02 8.87 -4.19
CA PRO A 54 -6.15 9.82 -3.53
C PRO A 54 -4.73 9.24 -3.42
N ILE A 55 -3.73 10.13 -3.38
CA ILE A 55 -2.33 9.73 -3.23
C ILE A 55 -2.13 9.18 -1.80
N PRO A 56 -1.63 7.94 -1.64
CA PRO A 56 -1.31 7.39 -0.31
C PRO A 56 -0.27 8.25 0.41
N LYS A 57 -0.40 8.38 1.74
CA LYS A 57 0.64 9.07 2.51
C LYS A 57 1.91 8.23 2.54
N LYS A 58 3.05 8.90 2.71
CA LYS A 58 4.34 8.24 2.86
C LYS A 58 4.29 7.31 4.10
N PRO A 59 4.84 6.08 4.02
CA PRO A 59 4.92 5.20 5.17
C PRO A 59 5.72 5.82 6.31
N SER A 60 5.22 5.68 7.54
CA SER A 60 5.82 6.30 8.74
C SER A 60 7.24 5.83 9.06
N TYR A 61 7.65 4.65 8.58
CA TYR A 61 9.01 4.15 8.77
C TYR A 61 10.05 4.89 7.91
N MET A 62 9.60 5.65 6.91
CA MET A 62 10.48 6.44 6.05
C MET A 62 10.79 7.83 6.62
N ASP A 63 10.20 8.17 7.77
CA ASP A 63 10.55 9.39 8.50
C ASP A 63 11.74 9.09 9.41
N HIS A 64 12.79 9.92 9.36
CA HIS A 64 13.99 9.75 10.20
C HIS A 64 13.66 9.70 11.70
N ASP A 65 12.54 10.29 12.09
CA ASP A 65 12.03 10.28 13.46
C ASP A 65 11.48 8.92 13.91
N TRP A 66 11.05 8.03 13.01
CA TRP A 66 10.58 6.69 13.40
C TRP A 66 11.69 5.91 14.13
N ILE A 67 12.94 6.04 13.70
CA ILE A 67 14.09 5.34 14.28
C ILE A 67 14.37 5.82 15.72
N CYS A 68 14.03 7.07 16.02
CA CYS A 68 14.30 7.72 17.30
C CYS A 68 13.06 7.84 18.21
N ARG A 69 11.88 7.36 17.80
CA ARG A 69 10.67 7.44 18.64
C ARG A 69 10.76 6.49 19.83
N PRO A 70 10.47 6.96 21.06
CA PRO A 70 10.36 6.08 22.22
C PRO A 70 9.24 5.06 21.98
N GLY A 71 9.58 3.76 21.96
CA GLY A 71 8.66 2.67 21.62
C GLY A 71 8.80 2.12 20.19
N ALA A 72 9.71 2.66 19.38
CA ALA A 72 10.16 1.96 18.18
C ALA A 72 10.92 0.67 18.58
N PRO A 73 10.75 -0.46 17.88
CA PRO A 73 11.57 -1.63 18.12
C PRO A 73 13.02 -1.26 17.80
N SER A 74 13.80 -1.02 18.86
CA SER A 74 15.23 -0.87 18.77
C SER A 74 15.78 -2.17 18.17
N THR A 75 16.32 -2.04 16.96
CA THR A 75 16.89 -3.09 16.09
C THR A 75 15.92 -3.74 15.08
N LEU A 76 16.30 -3.66 13.81
CA LEU A 76 15.71 -4.36 12.65
C LEU A 76 15.85 -5.90 12.73
N SER A 77 16.25 -6.47 13.87
CA SER A 77 16.45 -7.91 14.05
C SER A 77 15.23 -8.68 14.54
N ASP A 78 14.15 -8.01 14.97
CA ASP A 78 12.99 -8.69 15.57
C ASP A 78 11.74 -8.80 14.68
N VAL A 79 11.88 -8.69 13.35
CA VAL A 79 10.89 -9.33 12.47
C VAL A 79 11.27 -10.81 12.31
N SER A 80 11.05 -11.58 13.37
CA SER A 80 10.92 -13.03 13.21
C SER A 80 9.66 -13.25 12.37
N LEU A 81 9.85 -13.42 11.06
CA LEU A 81 8.88 -14.09 10.20
C LEU A 81 8.66 -15.48 10.81
N SER A 82 7.70 -15.58 11.72
CA SER A 82 7.16 -16.87 12.16
C SER A 82 6.26 -17.34 11.01
N PRO A 83 6.63 -18.40 10.26
CA PRO A 83 5.75 -18.97 9.27
C PRO A 83 4.55 -19.57 10.01
N ARG A 84 3.35 -19.24 9.55
CA ARG A 84 2.10 -19.80 10.05
C ARG A 84 1.87 -21.19 9.47
#